data_AF-A0A7Y6YHF9-F1
#
_entry.id   AF-A0A7Y6YHF9-F1
#
_cell.length_a   1.000
_cell.length_b   1.000
_cell.length_c   1.000
_cell.angle_alpha   90.00
_cell.angle_beta   90.00
_cell.angle_gamma   90.00
#
_symmetry.space_group_name_H-M   'P 1'
#
loop_
_entity.id
_entity.type
_entity.pdbx_description
1 polymer ?
#
loop_
_entity_poly.entity_id
_entity_poly.type
_entity_poly.pdbx_seq_one_letter_code
_entity_poly.pdbx_strand_id
1 'polypeptide(L)'
;MDDMKSLAKSDRELLFARMNAYRLWLLQMEKDLHFEFNQPASGVIPWLEIIQQLAHRLIELDEEGRLSETLYQVDVHEGQLRSEMNSGNWNSWTDLLAHKVAEREAVKVIFRLQYAGEW
;
A
#
# COMPACT_ATOMS: atom_id res chain seq x y z
N MET A 1 -36.53 -5.10 1.82
CA MET A 1 -35.81 -3.81 1.70
C MET A 1 -35.86 -3.14 3.07
N ASP A 2 -35.15 -3.68 4.08
CA ASP A 2 -35.08 -3.03 5.40
C ASP A 2 -33.86 -3.44 6.26
N ASP A 3 -32.77 -3.94 5.67
CA ASP A 3 -31.56 -4.33 6.42
C ASP A 3 -30.48 -3.24 6.47
N MET A 4 -30.78 -2.02 6.02
CA MET A 4 -29.81 -0.90 5.98
C MET A 4 -29.96 0.12 7.11
N LYS A 5 -30.93 -0.05 8.04
CA LYS A 5 -31.25 0.97 9.04
C LYS A 5 -30.54 0.83 10.40
N SER A 6 -29.72 -0.20 10.62
CA SER A 6 -28.98 -0.33 11.88
C SER A 6 -27.54 -0.82 11.73
N LEU A 7 -26.78 -0.25 10.80
CA LEU A 7 -25.36 -0.05 11.12
C LEU A 7 -25.37 0.98 12.26
N ALA A 8 -25.03 0.54 13.47
CA ALA A 8 -24.92 1.44 14.61
C ALA A 8 -23.99 2.59 14.19
N LYS A 9 -24.25 3.81 14.67
CA LYS A 9 -23.49 5.02 14.29
C LYS A 9 -21.96 4.80 14.26
N SER A 10 -21.46 3.94 15.16
CA SER A 10 -20.08 3.46 15.23
C SER A 10 -19.56 2.71 13.98
N ASP A 11 -20.37 1.87 13.35
CA ASP A 11 -19.93 1.04 12.22
C ASP A 11 -19.77 1.89 10.96
N ARG A 12 -20.61 2.91 10.82
CA ARG A 12 -20.53 3.87 9.72
C ARG A 12 -19.30 4.77 9.88
N GLU A 13 -19.04 5.24 11.09
CA GLU A 13 -17.83 6.02 11.43
C GLU A 13 -16.55 5.18 11.18
N LEU A 14 -16.55 3.92 11.60
CA LEU A 14 -15.46 2.98 11.37
C LEU A 14 -15.25 2.70 9.87
N LEU A 15 -16.32 2.54 9.10
CA LEU A 15 -16.23 2.38 7.65
C LEU A 15 -15.60 3.61 6.99
N PHE A 16 -16.02 4.82 7.38
CA PHE A 16 -15.43 6.05 6.86
C PHE A 16 -13.94 6.19 7.21
N ALA A 17 -13.56 5.89 8.45
CA ALA A 17 -12.15 5.90 8.87
C ALA A 17 -11.30 4.93 8.03
N ARG A 18 -11.80 3.71 7.81
CA ARG A 18 -11.13 2.70 6.97
C ARG A 18 -11.01 3.14 5.51
N MET A 19 -12.06 3.72 4.93
CA MET A 19 -12.02 4.25 3.56
C MET A 19 -11.04 5.43 3.45
N ASN A 20 -10.98 6.30 4.46
CA ASN A 20 -10.02 7.40 4.47
C ASN A 20 -8.58 6.90 4.56
N ALA A 21 -8.28 5.94 5.44
CA ALA A 21 -6.95 5.32 5.49
C ALA A 21 -6.57 4.65 4.17
N TYR A 22 -7.49 3.89 3.56
CA TYR A 22 -7.24 3.27 2.27
C TYR A 22 -6.86 4.31 1.21
N ARG A 23 -7.61 5.41 1.12
CA ARG A 23 -7.30 6.51 0.19
C ARG A 23 -5.95 7.17 0.48
N LEU A 24 -5.68 7.47 1.75
CA LEU A 24 -4.41 8.07 2.16
C LEU A 24 -3.23 7.14 1.91
N TRP A 25 -3.42 5.83 2.04
CA TRP A 25 -2.43 4.81 1.74
C TRP A 25 -2.09 4.76 0.25
N LEU A 26 -3.09 4.77 -0.64
CA LEU A 26 -2.84 4.89 -2.08
C LEU A 26 -2.08 6.17 -2.41
N LEU A 27 -2.54 7.32 -1.91
CA LEU A 27 -1.89 8.62 -2.16
C LEU A 27 -0.45 8.68 -1.66
N GLN A 28 -0.16 8.01 -0.54
CA GLN A 28 1.19 7.94 0.01
C GLN A 28 2.10 7.12 -0.92
N MET A 29 1.64 5.97 -1.42
CA MET A 29 2.38 5.17 -2.39
C MET A 29 2.58 5.91 -3.72
N GLU A 30 1.55 6.57 -4.24
CA GLU A 30 1.62 7.37 -5.47
C GLU A 30 2.67 8.48 -5.36
N LYS A 31 2.70 9.17 -4.21
CA LYS A 31 3.66 10.22 -3.91
C LYS A 31 5.09 9.68 -3.85
N ASP A 32 5.34 8.62 -3.08
CA ASP A 32 6.70 8.14 -2.79
C ASP A 32 7.29 7.37 -3.98
N LEU A 33 6.47 6.74 -4.82
CA LEU A 33 6.91 6.02 -6.03
C LEU A 33 6.76 6.84 -7.32
N HIS A 34 6.25 8.08 -7.22
CA HIS A 34 6.03 9.00 -8.34
C HIS A 34 5.19 8.39 -9.48
N PHE A 35 4.04 7.79 -9.16
CA PHE A 35 3.11 7.24 -10.14
C PHE A 35 1.66 7.37 -9.66
N GLU A 36 0.69 7.09 -10.54
CA GLU A 36 -0.73 7.07 -10.21
C GLU A 36 -1.28 5.66 -10.38
N PHE A 37 -2.11 5.20 -9.44
CA PHE A 37 -2.80 3.92 -9.62
C PHE A 37 -3.91 4.05 -10.66
N ASN A 38 -4.01 3.05 -11.51
CA ASN A 38 -5.19 2.89 -12.37
C ASN A 38 -6.37 2.44 -11.50
N GLN A 39 -7.23 3.38 -11.13
CA GLN A 39 -8.38 3.10 -10.27
C GLN A 39 -9.61 2.66 -11.10
N PRO A 40 -10.27 1.55 -10.72
CA PRO A 40 -11.53 1.14 -11.34
C PRO A 40 -12.68 2.09 -10.95
N ALA A 41 -13.80 2.02 -11.68
CA ALA A 41 -14.98 2.83 -11.39
C ALA A 41 -15.56 2.63 -9.97
N SER A 42 -15.27 1.49 -9.33
CA SER A 42 -15.63 1.21 -7.94
C SER A 42 -14.81 2.01 -6.92
N GLY A 43 -13.68 2.60 -7.32
CA GLY A 43 -12.75 3.33 -6.44
C GLY A 43 -11.92 2.45 -5.49
N VAL A 44 -12.11 1.12 -5.52
CA VAL A 44 -11.36 0.17 -4.70
C VAL A 44 -10.62 -0.80 -5.60
N ILE A 45 -9.30 -0.85 -5.44
CA ILE A 45 -8.38 -1.71 -6.17
C ILE A 45 -8.13 -2.96 -5.31
N PRO A 46 -8.32 -4.17 -5.85
CA PRO A 46 -7.93 -5.41 -5.17
C PRO A 46 -6.43 -5.42 -4.81
N TRP A 47 -6.09 -6.02 -3.67
CA TRP A 47 -4.69 -6.14 -3.21
C TRP A 47 -3.74 -6.65 -4.30
N LEU A 48 -4.11 -7.73 -4.98
CA LEU A 48 -3.27 -8.32 -6.03
C LEU A 48 -3.03 -7.36 -7.20
N GLU A 49 -4.01 -6.52 -7.53
CA GLU A 49 -3.86 -5.51 -8.58
C GLU A 49 -2.97 -4.35 -8.12
N ILE A 50 -3.06 -3.94 -6.86
CA ILE A 50 -2.11 -2.98 -6.25
C ILE A 50 -0.68 -3.53 -6.36
N ILE A 51 -0.47 -4.78 -5.95
CA ILE A 51 0.85 -5.42 -6.04
C ILE A 51 1.37 -5.48 -7.47
N GLN A 52 0.52 -5.83 -8.44
CA GLN A 52 0.92 -5.89 -9.84
C GLN A 52 1.34 -4.51 -10.39
N GLN A 53 0.56 -3.46 -10.08
CA GLN A 53 0.89 -2.10 -10.49
C GLN A 53 2.19 -1.61 -9.82
N LEU A 54 2.38 -1.91 -8.53
CA LEU A 54 3.63 -1.61 -7.82
C LEU A 54 4.82 -2.37 -8.40
N ALA A 55 4.67 -3.66 -8.67
CA ALA A 55 5.73 -4.46 -9.26
C ALA A 55 6.15 -3.91 -10.63
N HIS A 56 5.19 -3.50 -11.45
CA HIS A 56 5.47 -2.84 -12.72
C HIS A 56 6.23 -1.52 -12.52
N ARG A 57 5.76 -0.66 -11.60
CA ARG A 57 6.43 0.61 -11.32
C ARG A 57 7.85 0.43 -10.78
N LEU A 58 8.08 -0.57 -9.94
CA LEU A 58 9.41 -0.88 -9.42
C LEU A 58 10.39 -1.33 -10.52
N ILE A 59 9.89 -2.03 -11.54
CA ILE A 59 10.69 -2.40 -12.72
C ILE A 59 11.05 -1.13 -13.52
N GLU A 60 10.08 -0.26 -13.79
CA GLU A 60 10.35 1.01 -14.48
C GLU A 60 11.37 1.86 -13.73
N LEU A 61 11.26 1.93 -12.40
CA LEU A 61 12.24 2.64 -11.56
C LEU A 61 13.64 2.04 -11.62
N ASP A 62 13.76 0.72 -11.81
CA ASP A 62 15.04 0.05 -12.00
C ASP A 62 15.64 0.40 -13.37
N GLU A 63 14.83 0.37 -14.42
CA GLU A 63 15.21 0.78 -15.77
C GLU A 63 15.61 2.27 -15.84
N GLU A 64 14.96 3.13 -15.04
CA GLU A 64 15.31 4.54 -14.85
C GLU A 64 16.60 4.74 -14.01
N GLY A 65 17.13 3.70 -13.36
CA GLY A 65 18.26 3.79 -12.43
C GLY A 65 17.94 4.48 -11.10
N ARG A 66 16.66 4.57 -10.74
CA ARG A 66 16.13 5.30 -9.56
C ARG A 66 15.55 4.40 -8.47
N LEU A 67 15.53 3.08 -8.69
CA LEU A 67 14.97 2.12 -7.75
C LEU A 67 15.61 2.22 -6.36
N SER A 68 16.94 2.27 -6.29
CA SER A 68 17.66 2.31 -5.01
C SER A 68 17.35 3.59 -4.19
N GLU A 69 17.28 4.74 -4.85
CA GLU A 69 16.90 6.01 -4.21
C GLU A 69 15.46 5.93 -3.67
N THR A 70 14.55 5.44 -4.49
CA THR A 70 13.14 5.29 -4.13
C THR A 70 12.94 4.32 -2.96
N LEU A 71 13.59 3.16 -2.98
CA LEU A 71 13.51 2.17 -1.89
C LEU A 71 14.09 2.69 -0.57
N TYR A 72 15.12 3.55 -0.64
CA TYR A 72 15.65 4.23 0.54
C TYR A 72 14.60 5.18 1.16
N GLN A 73 13.84 5.92 0.34
CA GLN A 73 12.77 6.79 0.81
C GLN A 73 11.60 6.01 1.44
N VAL A 74 11.29 4.84 0.90
CA VAL A 74 10.26 3.94 1.44
C VAL A 74 10.72 3.26 2.74
N ASP A 75 12.02 3.30 3.07
CA ASP A 75 12.62 2.72 4.28
C ASP A 75 12.48 1.19 4.31
N VAL A 76 12.85 0.54 3.21
CA VAL A 76 12.88 -0.92 3.10
C VAL A 76 14.30 -1.44 3.36
N HIS A 77 14.47 -2.29 4.38
CA HIS A 77 15.78 -2.82 4.77
C HIS A 77 16.20 -4.04 3.92
N GLU A 78 17.33 -3.92 3.21
CA GLU A 78 17.87 -4.96 2.33
C GLU A 78 18.14 -6.31 3.03
N GLY A 79 18.67 -6.26 4.26
CA GLY A 79 18.94 -7.47 5.05
C GLY A 79 17.67 -8.28 5.36
N GLN A 80 16.57 -7.60 5.67
CA GLN A 80 15.28 -8.25 5.88
C GLN A 80 14.75 -8.86 4.59
N LEU A 81 14.82 -8.13 3.47
CA LEU A 81 14.37 -8.65 2.18
C LEU A 81 15.14 -9.91 1.75
N ARG A 82 16.47 -9.94 1.96
CA ARG A 82 17.29 -11.14 1.69
C ARG A 82 16.85 -12.33 2.53
N SER A 83 16.57 -12.11 3.82
CA SER A 83 16.06 -13.17 4.70
C SER A 83 14.70 -13.69 4.23
N GLU A 84 13.81 -12.80 3.80
CA GLU A 84 12.47 -13.18 3.33
C GLU A 84 12.51 -13.90 1.99
N MET A 85 13.32 -13.43 1.03
CA MET A 85 13.51 -14.12 -0.25
C MET A 85 14.06 -15.54 -0.03
N ASN A 86 15.00 -15.71 0.91
CA ASN A 86 15.57 -17.01 1.24
C ASN A 86 14.60 -17.95 1.97
N SER A 87 13.43 -17.49 2.41
CA SER A 87 12.40 -18.34 3.02
C SER A 87 11.69 -19.25 2.00
N GLY A 88 11.81 -18.96 0.70
CA GLY A 88 11.18 -19.73 -0.39
C GLY A 88 9.70 -19.40 -0.62
N ASN A 89 9.15 -18.41 0.08
CA ASN A 89 7.74 -18.00 -0.06
C ASN A 89 7.47 -17.02 -1.22
N TRP A 90 8.51 -16.59 -1.93
CA TRP A 90 8.43 -15.54 -2.93
C TRP A 90 8.95 -16.00 -4.28
N ASN A 91 8.23 -15.67 -5.34
CA ASN A 91 8.58 -16.06 -6.70
C ASN A 91 9.63 -15.14 -7.34
N SER A 92 9.68 -13.87 -6.91
CA SER A 92 10.64 -12.90 -7.41
C SER A 92 10.93 -11.81 -6.39
N TRP A 93 12.07 -11.14 -6.58
CA TRP A 93 12.46 -9.98 -5.79
C TRP A 93 11.48 -8.81 -5.93
N THR A 94 10.99 -8.57 -7.14
CA THR A 94 10.03 -7.49 -7.43
C THR A 94 8.70 -7.74 -6.74
N ASP A 95 8.22 -8.98 -6.72
CA ASP A 95 6.96 -9.35 -6.05
C ASP A 95 7.06 -9.15 -4.53
N LEU A 96 8.16 -9.60 -3.92
CA LEU A 96 8.46 -9.34 -2.52
C LEU A 96 8.54 -7.84 -2.23
N LEU A 97 9.28 -7.08 -3.05
CA LEU A 97 9.43 -5.64 -2.89
C LEU A 97 8.09 -4.91 -2.98
N ALA A 98 7.25 -5.24 -3.94
CA ALA A 98 5.92 -4.65 -4.10
C ALA A 98 5.07 -4.84 -2.84
N HIS A 99 5.07 -6.06 -2.27
CA HIS A 99 4.37 -6.34 -1.02
C HIS A 99 4.95 -5.52 0.14
N LYS A 100 6.27 -5.44 0.27
CA LYS A 100 6.90 -4.70 1.37
C LYS A 100 6.68 -3.21 1.31
N VAL A 101 6.70 -2.63 0.11
CA VAL A 101 6.36 -1.22 -0.08
C VAL A 101 4.90 -0.98 0.33
N ALA A 102 3.98 -1.81 -0.18
CA ALA A 102 2.56 -1.72 0.15
C ALA A 102 2.29 -1.82 1.66
N GLU A 103 2.85 -2.82 2.34
CA GLU A 103 2.74 -3.04 3.78
C GLU A 103 3.33 -1.87 4.58
N ARG A 104 4.51 -1.39 4.19
CA ARG A 104 5.22 -0.31 4.89
C ARG A 104 4.44 1.00 4.84
N GLU A 105 3.89 1.35 3.68
CA GLU A 105 3.09 2.55 3.53
C GLU A 105 1.75 2.46 4.27
N ALA A 106 1.14 1.27 4.33
CA ALA A 106 -0.06 1.06 5.13
C ALA A 106 0.20 1.33 6.61
N VAL A 107 1.32 0.81 7.14
CA VAL A 107 1.76 1.04 8.51
C VAL A 107 1.99 2.52 8.78
N LYS A 108 2.67 3.26 7.89
CA LYS A 108 2.89 4.71 8.02
C LYS A 108 1.57 5.49 8.12
N VAL A 109 0.59 5.16 7.28
CA VAL A 109 -0.72 5.83 7.30
C VAL A 109 -1.51 5.50 8.56
N ILE A 110 -1.57 4.23 8.96
CA ILE A 110 -2.25 3.82 10.20
C ILE A 110 -1.65 4.55 11.40
N PHE A 111 -0.32 4.57 11.54
CA PHE A 111 0.33 5.31 12.63
C PHE A 111 -0.01 6.80 12.59
N ARG A 112 0.04 7.45 11.40
CA ARG A 112 -0.30 8.86 11.26
C ARG A 112 -1.73 9.16 11.75
N LEU A 113 -2.69 8.33 11.35
CA LEU A 113 -4.09 8.50 11.74
C LEU A 113 -4.31 8.25 13.23
N GLN A 114 -3.67 7.22 13.80
CA GLN A 114 -3.72 6.93 15.23
C GLN A 114 -3.20 8.11 16.07
N TYR A 115 -2.05 8.67 15.70
CA TYR A 115 -1.48 9.82 16.42
C TYR A 115 -2.26 11.13 16.22
N ALA A 116 -2.97 11.27 15.09
CA ALA A 116 -3.85 12.40 14.84
C ALA A 116 -5.21 12.30 15.56
N GLY A 117 -5.54 11.14 16.15
CA GLY A 117 -6.87 10.88 16.74
C GLY A 117 -7.97 10.69 15.69
N GLU A 118 -7.59 10.34 14.45
CA GLU A 118 -8.48 10.13 13.30
C GLU A 118 -8.77 8.64 13.03
N TRP A 119 -8.43 7.76 13.98
CA TRP A 119 -8.54 6.30 13.89
C TRP A 119 -9.33 5.69 15.04
#